data_AF-A0AAN9CH57-F1
#
_entry.id   AF-A0AAN9CH57-F1
#
_cell.length_a   1.000
_cell.length_b   1.000
_cell.length_c   1.000
_cell.angle_alpha   90.00
_cell.angle_beta   90.00
_cell.angle_gamma   90.00
#
_symmetry.space_group_name_H-M   'P 1'
#
loop_
_entity.id
_entity.type
_entity.pdbx_description
1 polymer ?
#
loop_
_entity_poly.entity_id
_entity_poly.type
_entity_poly.pdbx_seq_one_letter_code
_entity_poly.pdbx_strand_id
1 'polypeptide(L)' 'MRFLGSAVVFSLVLQTVSGQLEDWQTAKSIYDFTVTDIEGSEVSLDKYR' A
#
# COMPACT_ATOMS: atom_id res chain seq x y z
N MET A 1 -1.65 -33.00 17.06
CA MET A 1 -1.53 -31.62 17.59
C MET A 1 -0.59 -30.76 16.71
N ARG A 2 -0.87 -30.60 15.41
CA ARG A 2 -0.03 -29.76 14.50
C ARG A 2 -0.83 -28.72 13.71
N PHE A 3 -2.16 -28.75 13.80
CA PHE A 3 -3.06 -27.88 13.03
C PHE A 3 -3.49 -26.62 13.77
N LEU A 4 -3.36 -26.57 15.10
CA LEU A 4 -3.78 -25.41 15.91
C LEU A 4 -2.82 -24.21 15.77
N GLY A 5 -1.53 -24.47 15.54
CA GLY A 5 -0.54 -23.39 15.32
C GLY A 5 -0.73 -22.67 13.98
N SER A 6 -1.15 -23.39 12.93
CA SER A 6 -1.36 -22.81 11.60
C SER A 6 -2.55 -21.86 11.56
N ALA A 7 -3.62 -22.15 12.30
CA ALA A 7 -4.80 -21.29 12.34
C ALA A 7 -4.52 -19.94 13.01
N VAL A 8 -3.69 -19.92 14.07
CA VAL A 8 -3.32 -18.68 14.76
C VAL A 8 -2.43 -17.79 13.89
N VAL A 9 -1.45 -18.37 13.21
CA VAL A 9 -0.58 -17.63 12.26
C VAL A 9 -1.39 -17.12 11.08
N PHE A 10 -2.30 -17.94 10.54
CA PHE A 10 -3.17 -17.55 9.44
C PHE A 10 -4.12 -16.40 9.81
N SER A 11 -4.74 -16.45 11.00
CA SER A 11 -5.59 -15.36 11.50
C SER A 11 -4.82 -14.05 11.70
N LEU A 12 -3.56 -14.11 12.16
CA LEU A 12 -2.73 -12.92 12.32
C LEU A 12 -2.37 -12.29 10.96
N VAL A 13 -2.00 -13.10 9.97
CA VAL A 13 -1.69 -12.63 8.61
C VAL A 13 -2.94 -12.00 7.95
N LEU A 14 -4.12 -12.63 8.11
CA LEU A 14 -5.35 -12.11 7.52
C LEU A 14 -5.75 -10.74 8.10
N GLN A 15 -5.53 -10.52 9.40
CA GLN A 15 -5.76 -9.21 10.05
C GLN A 15 -4.81 -8.14 9.53
N THR A 16 -3.54 -8.46 9.29
CA THR A 16 -2.55 -7.50 8.79
C THR A 16 -2.86 -7.00 7.37
N VAL A 17 -3.45 -7.84 6.51
CA VAL A 17 -3.80 -7.45 5.14
C VAL A 17 -5.07 -6.60 5.10
N SER A 18 -6.05 -6.87 5.97
CA SER A 18 -7.32 -6.12 6.01
C SER A 18 -7.21 -4.68 6.52
N GLY A 19 -6.08 -4.29 7.12
CA GLY A 19 -5.86 -2.98 7.72
C GLY A 19 -4.90 -2.07 6.96
N GLN A 20 -4.37 -2.49 5.82
CA GLN A 20 -3.50 -1.63 5.02
C GLN A 20 -4.37 -0.57 4.32
N LEU A 21 -4.23 0.68 4.75
CA LEU A 21 -4.83 1.81 4.06
C LEU A 21 -4.19 1.94 2.67
N GLU A 22 -5.01 2.26 1.67
CA GLU A 22 -4.53 2.57 0.34
C GLU A 22 -3.80 3.92 0.36
N ASP A 23 -2.80 4.10 -0.51
CA ASP A 23 -1.93 5.28 -0.48
C ASP A 23 -2.73 6.60 -0.56
N TRP A 24 -3.80 6.63 -1.38
CA TRP A 24 -4.67 7.79 -1.50
C TRP A 24 -5.45 8.13 -0.22
N GLN A 25 -5.69 7.17 0.66
CA GLN A 25 -6.41 7.38 1.93
C GLN A 25 -5.54 8.11 2.96
N THR A 26 -4.21 8.05 2.81
CA THR A 26 -3.25 8.64 3.75
C THR A 26 -2.47 9.82 3.17
N ALA A 27 -2.57 10.06 1.85
CA ALA A 27 -1.97 11.18 1.16
C ALA A 27 -2.46 12.54 1.72
N LYS A 28 -1.55 13.49 1.83
CA LYS A 28 -1.82 14.86 2.32
C LYS A 28 -1.88 15.85 1.17
N SER A 29 -1.32 15.52 0.02
CA SER A 29 -1.28 16.36 -1.15
C SER A 29 -1.30 15.54 -2.44
N ILE A 30 -1.67 16.19 -3.55
CA ILE A 30 -1.48 15.61 -4.88
C ILE A 30 -0.01 15.38 -5.23
N TYR A 31 0.91 16.06 -4.53
CA TYR A 31 2.35 15.91 -4.73
C TYR A 31 2.91 14.61 -4.15
N ASP A 32 2.11 13.88 -3.36
CA ASP A 32 2.50 12.58 -2.78
C ASP A 32 2.37 11.41 -3.78
N PHE A 33 1.91 11.67 -5.01
CA PHE A 33 1.66 10.65 -6.04
C PHE A 33 2.69 10.69 -7.18
N THR A 34 2.81 9.54 -7.86
CA THR A 34 3.52 9.41 -9.13
C THR A 34 2.54 9.25 -10.28
N VAL A 35 2.95 9.69 -11.47
CA VAL A 35 2.21 9.54 -12.72
C VAL A 35 3.14 9.02 -13.81
N THR A 36 2.58 8.25 -14.75
CA THR A 36 3.29 7.92 -15.99
C THR A 36 3.14 9.07 -16.97
N ASP A 37 4.25 9.60 -17.48
CA ASP A 37 4.23 10.66 -18.49
C ASP A 37 3.97 10.12 -19.91
N ILE A 38 3.96 11.01 -20.90
CA ILE A 38 3.73 10.67 -22.31
C ILE A 38 4.84 9.78 -22.90
N GLU A 39 6.04 9.80 -22.31
CA GLU A 39 7.18 8.99 -22.71
C GLU A 39 7.21 7.62 -21.98
N GLY A 40 6.22 7.35 -21.12
CA GLY A 40 6.12 6.12 -20.35
C GLY A 40 6.99 6.09 -19.08
N SER A 41 7.58 7.22 -18.69
CA SER A 41 8.43 7.32 -17.51
C SER A 41 7.59 7.62 -16.26
N GLU A 42 7.94 7.01 -15.13
CA GLU A 42 7.33 7.34 -13.84
C GLU A 42 7.89 8.68 -13.34
N VAL A 43 6.99 9.63 -13.09
CA VAL A 43 7.30 10.99 -12.65
C VAL A 43 6.59 11.27 -11.33
N SER A 44 7.36 11.66 -10.31
CA SER A 44 6.81 12.15 -9.04
C SER A 44 6.28 13.57 -9.16
N LEU A 45 5.08 13.82 -8.63
CA LEU A 45 4.46 15.14 -8.61
C LEU A 45 5.12 16.09 -7.60
N ASP A 46 5.89 15.59 -6.62
CA ASP A 46 6.66 16.40 -5.66
C ASP A 46 7.58 17.44 -6.32
N LYS A 47 8.03 17.16 -7.56
CA LYS A 47 8.83 18.09 -8.37
C LYS A 47 8.15 19.45 -8.63
N TYR A 48 6.82 19.54 -8.53
CA TYR A 48 6.03 20.75 -8.84
C TYR A 48 5.61 21.55 -7.60
N ARG A 49 6.13 21.19 -6.43
CA ARG A 49 5.83 21.83 -5.15
C ARG A 49 6.48 23.20 -4.96
#